data_AF-A0A938WE58-F1
#
_entry.id   AF-A0A938WE58-F1
#
_cell.length_a   1.000
_cell.length_b   1.000
_cell.length_c   1.000
_cell.angle_alpha   90.00
_cell.angle_beta   90.00
_cell.angle_gamma   90.00
#
_symmetry.space_group_name_H-M   'P 1'
#
loop_
_entity.id
_entity.type
_entity.pdbx_description
1 polymer ?
#
loop_
_entity_poly.entity_id
_entity_poly.type
_entity_poly.pdbx_seq_one_letter_code
_entity_poly.pdbx_strand_id
1 'polypeptide(L)'
;MVPTREQILAASAGWVAVLLNVVPGLGAGYLYQRRWRAYWITSALATAWFVAGAVLAQNADAAADAQNQLLGLIGLLVLAGVTATEAGLAVKRVRQNG
;
A
#
# COMPACT_ATOMS: atom_id res chain seq x y z
N MET A 1 30.66 1.29 -6.22
CA MET A 1 29.97 2.16 -5.24
C MET A 1 28.53 1.67 -5.12
N VAL A 2 27.99 1.51 -3.90
CA VAL A 2 26.59 1.10 -3.73
C VAL A 2 25.72 2.37 -3.77
N PRO A 3 24.72 2.45 -4.67
CA PRO A 3 23.88 3.63 -4.79
C PRO A 3 23.09 3.90 -3.50
N THR A 4 22.96 5.18 -3.13
CA THR A 4 22.21 5.60 -1.94
C THR A 4 20.70 5.41 -2.14
N ARG A 5 19.94 5.39 -1.04
CA ARG A 5 18.47 5.25 -1.09
C ARG A 5 17.81 6.33 -1.95
N GLU A 6 18.32 7.56 -1.90
CA GLU A 6 17.82 8.68 -2.69
C GLU A 6 18.15 8.51 -4.17
N GLN A 7 19.35 8.03 -4.52
CA GLN A 7 19.71 7.73 -5.91
C GLN A 7 18.82 6.63 -6.51
N ILE A 8 18.53 5.57 -5.73
CA ILE A 8 17.61 4.49 -6.15
C ILE A 8 16.19 5.05 -6.36
N LEU A 9 15.72 5.91 -5.45
CA LEU A 9 14.38 6.49 -5.53
C LEU A 9 14.26 7.50 -6.68
N ALA A 10 15.30 8.28 -6.96
CA ALA A 10 15.35 9.21 -8.09
C ALA A 10 15.30 8.46 -9.44
N ALA A 11 16.03 7.35 -9.54
CA ALA A 11 16.08 6.48 -10.71
C ALA A 11 14.81 5.62 -10.90
N SER A 12 14.01 5.45 -9.84
CA SER A 12 12.78 4.67 -9.87
C SER A 12 11.70 5.33 -10.74
N ALA A 13 10.93 4.53 -11.47
CA ALA A 13 9.74 5.00 -12.17
C ALA A 13 8.57 5.18 -11.19
N GLY A 14 8.13 6.43 -10.99
CA GLY A 14 7.02 6.74 -10.08
C GLY A 14 5.72 6.00 -10.43
N TRP A 15 5.41 5.84 -11.73
CA TRP A 15 4.24 5.10 -12.18
C TRP A 15 4.33 3.58 -11.90
N VAL A 16 5.53 3.01 -11.95
CA VAL A 16 5.75 1.60 -11.57
C VAL A 16 5.54 1.42 -10.07
N ALA A 17 6.02 2.35 -9.24
CA ALA A 17 5.78 2.31 -7.81
C ALA A 17 4.29 2.47 -7.42
N VAL A 18 3.55 3.26 -8.19
CA VAL A 18 2.08 3.39 -8.07
C VAL A 18 1.41 2.06 -8.42
N LEU A 19 1.70 1.50 -9.59
CA LEU A 19 1.12 0.22 -10.03
C LEU A 19 1.43 -0.91 -9.05
N LEU A 20 2.67 -0.99 -8.57
CA LEU A 20 3.08 -2.04 -7.64
C LEU A 20 2.39 -1.97 -6.27
N ASN A 21 1.88 -0.80 -5.86
CA ASN A 21 1.06 -0.71 -4.64
C ASN A 21 -0.40 -1.19 -4.86
N VAL A 22 -0.80 -1.41 -6.11
CA VAL A 22 -2.13 -1.88 -6.49
C VAL A 22 -2.08 -3.35 -6.94
N VAL A 23 -1.07 -3.74 -7.74
CA VAL A 23 -0.86 -5.09 -8.29
C VAL A 23 0.65 -5.37 -8.30
N PRO A 24 1.18 -6.40 -7.61
CA PRO A 24 0.51 -7.60 -7.11
C PRO A 24 -0.09 -7.50 -5.69
N GLY A 25 0.15 -6.42 -4.96
CA GLY A 25 -0.40 -6.27 -3.61
C GLY A 25 0.02 -5.01 -2.88
N LEU A 26 -0.72 -4.68 -1.81
CA LEU A 26 -0.52 -3.49 -0.99
C LEU A 26 0.92 -3.42 -0.47
N GLY A 27 1.62 -2.33 -0.77
CA GLY A 27 2.98 -2.10 -0.31
C GLY A 27 4.08 -2.60 -1.25
N ALA A 28 3.81 -3.32 -2.34
CA ALA A 28 4.89 -3.83 -3.20
C ALA A 28 5.67 -2.71 -3.92
N GLY A 29 5.04 -1.54 -4.13
CA GLY A 29 5.74 -0.34 -4.61
C GLY A 29 6.83 0.16 -3.66
N TYR A 30 6.69 -0.09 -2.35
CA TYR A 30 7.73 0.22 -1.37
C TYR A 30 8.93 -0.71 -1.47
N LEU A 31 8.73 -1.98 -1.84
CA LEU A 31 9.84 -2.91 -2.07
C LEU A 31 10.68 -2.47 -3.28
N TYR A 32 10.01 -2.06 -4.36
CA TYR A 32 10.67 -1.48 -5.55
C TYR A 32 11.51 -0.25 -5.19
N GLN A 33 11.00 0.62 -4.32
CA GLN A 33 11.70 1.81 -3.83
C GLN A 33 12.68 1.53 -2.68
N ARG A 34 12.86 0.26 -2.26
CA ARG A 34 13.68 -0.14 -1.10
C ARG A 34 13.28 0.57 0.21
N ARG A 35 11.99 0.89 0.37
CA ARG A 35 11.37 1.56 1.53
C ARG A 35 10.76 0.55 2.51
N TRP A 36 11.60 -0.31 3.09
CA TRP A 36 11.19 -1.42 3.97
C TRP A 36 10.27 -1.03 5.14
N ARG A 37 10.51 0.11 5.81
CA ARG A 37 9.63 0.56 6.90
C ARG A 37 8.18 0.80 6.44
N ALA A 38 8.00 1.46 5.30
CA ALA A 38 6.67 1.74 4.75
C ALA A 38 5.95 0.44 4.38
N TYR A 39 6.67 -0.50 3.75
CA TYR A 39 6.15 -1.83 3.45
C TYR A 39 5.63 -2.57 4.69
N TRP A 40 6.40 -2.60 5.78
CA TRP A 40 6.00 -3.29 7.01
C TRP A 40 4.80 -2.62 7.69
N ILE A 41 4.71 -1.29 7.68
CA ILE A 41 3.56 -0.56 8.20
C ILE A 41 2.31 -0.88 7.38
N THR A 42 2.39 -0.82 6.04
CA THR A 42 1.26 -1.16 5.15
C THR A 42 0.82 -2.60 5.35
N SER A 43 1.75 -3.53 5.52
CA SER A 43 1.45 -4.94 5.78
C SER A 43 0.73 -5.11 7.12
N ALA A 44 1.20 -4.46 8.18
CA ALA A 44 0.56 -4.51 9.49
C ALA A 44 -0.86 -3.91 9.46
N LEU A 45 -1.05 -2.79 8.77
CA LEU A 45 -2.37 -2.17 8.60
C LEU A 45 -3.33 -3.06 7.81
N ALA A 46 -2.86 -3.62 6.69
CA ALA A 46 -3.67 -4.55 5.88
C ALA A 46 -4.07 -5.78 6.69
N THR A 47 -3.13 -6.40 7.42
CA THR A 47 -3.41 -7.55 8.28
C THR A 47 -4.40 -7.19 9.40
N ALA A 48 -4.20 -6.06 10.08
CA ALA A 48 -5.13 -5.61 11.12
C ALA A 48 -6.55 -5.38 10.56
N TRP A 49 -6.65 -4.85 9.34
CA TRP A 49 -7.92 -4.65 8.65
C TRP A 49 -8.63 -5.98 8.34
N PHE A 50 -7.89 -6.98 7.84
CA PHE A 50 -8.44 -8.32 7.61
C PHE A 50 -8.86 -9.02 8.91
N VAL A 51 -8.05 -8.92 9.96
CA VAL A 51 -8.39 -9.50 11.28
C VAL A 51 -9.64 -8.83 11.85
N ALA A 52 -9.74 -7.50 11.79
CA ALA A 52 -10.94 -6.78 12.21
C ALA A 52 -12.17 -7.21 11.41
N GLY A 53 -12.05 -7.31 10.09
CA GLY A 53 -13.12 -7.81 9.21
C GLY A 53 -13.56 -9.23 9.57
N ALA A 54 -12.61 -10.14 9.82
CA ALA A 54 -12.90 -11.51 10.23
C ALA A 54 -13.62 -11.59 11.58
N VAL A 55 -13.22 -10.76 12.56
CA VAL A 55 -13.88 -10.68 13.87
C VAL A 55 -15.31 -10.15 13.72
N LEU A 56 -15.54 -9.13 12.89
CA LEU A 56 -16.88 -8.59 12.63
C LEU A 56 -17.79 -9.59 11.90
N ALA A 57 -17.23 -10.47 11.06
CA ALA A 57 -18.00 -11.45 10.31
C ALA A 57 -18.48 -12.66 11.14
N GLN A 58 -17.91 -12.91 12.33
CA GLN A 58 -18.19 -14.15 13.09
C GLN A 58 -19.66 -14.36 13.47
N ASN A 59 -20.46 -13.29 13.57
CA ASN A 59 -21.87 -13.35 13.96
C ASN A 59 -22.79 -12.59 12.99
N ALA A 60 -22.32 -12.33 11.77
CA ALA A 60 -23.10 -11.59 10.77
C ALA A 60 -24.15 -12.49 10.11
N ASP A 61 -25.38 -12.00 10.00
CA ASP A 61 -26.38 -12.54 9.08
C ASP A 61 -25.90 -12.36 7.62
N ALA A 62 -26.37 -13.19 6.69
CA ALA A 62 -26.01 -13.19 5.28
C ALA A 62 -26.16 -11.80 4.61
N ALA A 63 -27.15 -10.99 5.00
CA ALA A 63 -27.30 -9.63 4.52
C ALA A 63 -26.19 -8.69 5.05
N ALA A 64 -25.79 -8.85 6.31
CA ALA A 64 -24.70 -8.11 6.93
C ALA A 64 -23.33 -8.57 6.41
N ASP A 65 -23.19 -9.85 6.02
CA ASP A 65 -21.94 -10.39 5.49
C ASP A 65 -21.55 -9.77 4.14
N ALA A 66 -22.51 -9.61 3.22
CA ALA A 66 -22.27 -8.92 1.95
C ALA A 66 -21.84 -7.46 2.16
N GLN A 67 -22.45 -6.76 3.13
CA GLN A 67 -22.08 -5.39 3.48
C GLN A 67 -20.67 -5.33 4.10
N ASN A 68 -20.34 -6.26 4.99
CA ASN A 68 -19.02 -6.35 5.62
C ASN A 68 -17.91 -6.64 4.60
N GLN A 69 -18.16 -7.52 3.62
CA GLN A 69 -17.22 -7.78 2.53
C GLN A 69 -16.99 -6.52 1.67
N LEU A 70 -18.05 -5.78 1.35
CA LEU A 70 -17.96 -4.55 0.57
C LEU A 70 -17.18 -3.47 1.34
N LEU A 71 -17.41 -3.31 2.65
CA LEU A 71 -16.62 -2.44 3.51
C LEU A 71 -15.15 -2.88 3.58
N GLY A 72 -14.91 -4.19 3.65
CA GLY A 72 -13.57 -4.78 3.59
C GLY A 72 -12.82 -4.37 2.32
N LEU A 73 -13.45 -4.52 1.16
CA LEU A 73 -12.90 -4.12 -0.14
C LEU A 73 -12.65 -2.62 -0.25
N ILE A 74 -13.59 -1.78 0.21
CA ILE A 74 -13.40 -0.33 0.21
C ILE A 74 -12.18 0.06 1.05
N GLY A 75 -12.01 -0.53 2.23
CA GLY A 75 -10.85 -0.25 3.07
C GLY A 75 -9.51 -0.62 2.40
N LEU A 76 -9.48 -1.74 1.68
CA LEU A 76 -8.29 -2.15 0.91
C LEU A 76 -8.01 -1.19 -0.27
N LEU A 77 -9.05 -0.74 -0.97
CA LEU A 77 -8.91 0.23 -2.06
C LEU A 77 -8.41 1.59 -1.56
N VAL A 78 -8.91 2.06 -0.42
CA VAL A 78 -8.42 3.29 0.22
C VAL A 78 -6.95 3.15 0.59
N LEU A 79 -6.57 2.02 1.21
CA LEU A 79 -5.17 1.75 1.57
C LEU A 79 -4.27 1.68 0.33
N ALA A 80 -4.72 1.06 -0.76
CA ALA A 80 -4.02 1.03 -2.04
C ALA A 80 -3.83 2.44 -2.61
N GLY A 81 -4.90 3.25 -2.63
CA GLY A 81 -4.87 4.61 -3.17
C GLY A 81 -3.89 5.52 -2.41
N VAL A 82 -3.92 5.48 -1.07
CA VAL A 82 -3.00 6.26 -0.23
C VAL A 82 -1.55 5.84 -0.43
N THR A 83 -1.27 4.54 -0.40
CA THR A 83 0.10 4.01 -0.53
C THR A 83 0.67 4.23 -1.93
N ALA A 84 -0.14 4.07 -2.97
CA ALA A 84 0.24 4.35 -4.34
C ALA A 84 0.55 5.85 -4.55
N THR A 85 -0.31 6.74 -4.04
CA THR A 85 -0.10 8.20 -4.11
C THR A 85 1.17 8.61 -3.39
N GLU A 86 1.39 8.10 -2.18
CA GLU A 86 2.58 8.41 -1.38
C GLU A 86 3.86 7.92 -2.07
N ALA A 87 3.85 6.71 -2.65
CA ALA A 87 4.98 6.19 -3.40
C ALA A 87 5.31 7.03 -4.64
N GLY A 88 4.29 7.50 -5.37
CA GLY A 88 4.48 8.40 -6.52
C GLY A 88 5.02 9.78 -6.12
N LEU A 89 4.48 10.37 -5.05
CA LEU A 89 4.93 11.66 -4.52
C LEU A 89 6.37 11.62 -3.99
N ALA A 90 6.79 10.49 -3.40
CA ALA A 90 8.15 10.33 -2.91
C ALA A 90 9.19 10.43 -4.05
N VAL A 91 8.92 9.84 -5.22
CA VAL A 91 9.78 9.96 -6.40
C VAL A 91 9.83 11.41 -6.89
N LYS A 92 8.66 12.06 -6.99
CA LYS A 92 8.57 13.46 -7.43
C LYS A 92 9.38 14.39 -6.51
N ARG A 93 9.26 14.21 -5.19
CA ARG A 93 9.96 15.03 -4.19
C ARG A 93 11.48 14.90 -4.28
N VAL A 94 12.01 13.69 -4.46
CA VAL A 94 13.47 13.50 -4.61
C VAL A 94 13.98 14.16 -5.89
N ARG A 95 13.23 14.06 -7.00
CA ARG A 95 13.62 14.69 -8.28
C ARG A 95 13.53 16.21 -8.29
N GLN A 96 12.73 16.81 -7.40
CA GLN A 96 12.61 18.27 -7.27
C GLN A 96 13.66 18.85 -6.32
N ASN A 97 14.21 18.03 -5.41
CA ASN A 97 15.12 18.47 -4.36
C ASN A 97 16.59 18.09 -4.62
N GLY A 98 16.88 17.31 -5.67
CA GLY A 98 18.23 16.94 -6.12
C GLY A 98 18.53 17.55 -7.47
#